data_AF-A0A6B1AQB2-F1
#
_entry.id   AF-A0A6B1AQB2-F1
#
_cell.length_a   1.000
_cell.length_b   1.000
_cell.length_c   1.000
_cell.angle_alpha   90.00
_cell.angle_beta   90.00
_cell.angle_gamma   90.00
#
_symmetry.space_group_name_H-M   'P 1'
#
loop_
_entity.id
_entity.type
_entity.pdbx_description
1 polymer ?
#
loop_
_entity_poly.entity_id
_entity_poly.type
_entity_poly.pdbx_seq_one_letter_code
_entity_poly.pdbx_strand_id
1 'polypeptide(L)'
;MSDFDAELHRRCCRTLRDNDRPVVAMTQSIDLSVQEQETVRKLLARFLPNTETWVYGSRVRWTSRPESDLDMVVFAKPEQASAVSNLREAFDESDLTFRVDLFVWDNVPQEFRREIVREHIVFSNGCKHDESTKSWLYNPKFPVHWERIPLYDMAQWKNGLAFRDIEFSPTGKPVIKIAEIKGGISGKTKFTHNVFDESVRVSPGDLLFSWSGQPETSIDAFWWRGPEGWLNQHVFRVTPVENLDTTFFFYLLRHLKPNFIAIARNKQTTGLGHVTKRDLERIEAAAPPLVEQRAITLILGALDDRIELNRCINETLEAMARAIFKDWFVDFGPTRAKAEGRDPYLPQELWKLFPDTLDNENKPMRWRVVSLTELAKVNPESWSKKNAPHEVEYVDLASTKWGAIEATQRFLWEEAPSRAKRILRPGDTIVGLVRPANGSYSFVSSAGLTGSTGFAVLRPRHSRYTPLVLLSATAPENIERLAILADGAAYPAVRPEVVGATQIVVPDDAVATRFSELVSPIINQMESNKRNNHMLAQSRDLLLPRLFSGELRVPGAECPAAEAT
;
A
#
# COMPACT_ATOMS: atom_id res chain seq x y z
N MET A 1 -51.63 2.01 12.89
CA MET A 1 -50.29 2.62 12.76
C MET A 1 -49.48 2.20 13.98
N SER A 2 -48.35 1.53 13.77
CA SER A 2 -47.44 1.18 14.87
C SER A 2 -46.78 2.44 15.44
N ASP A 3 -46.48 2.48 16.74
CA ASP A 3 -45.87 3.64 17.41
C ASP A 3 -44.56 4.11 16.74
N PHE A 4 -43.88 3.21 16.02
CA PHE A 4 -42.66 3.48 15.25
C PHE A 4 -42.89 4.37 14.02
N ASP A 5 -43.97 4.14 13.25
CA ASP A 5 -44.30 4.97 12.08
C ASP A 5 -44.81 6.36 12.50
N ALA A 6 -45.49 6.45 13.66
CA ALA A 6 -46.00 7.71 14.19
C ALA A 6 -44.88 8.61 14.77
N GLU A 7 -43.74 8.05 15.15
CA GLU A 7 -42.58 8.79 15.66
C GLU A 7 -41.67 9.29 14.51
N LEU A 8 -41.54 8.51 13.43
CA LEU A 8 -40.85 8.94 12.22
C LEU A 8 -41.62 10.07 11.50
N HIS A 9 -42.93 9.93 11.36
CA HIS A 9 -43.78 10.93 10.70
C HIS A 9 -43.88 12.24 11.50
N ARG A 10 -43.78 12.18 12.84
CA ARG A 10 -43.73 13.38 13.72
C ARG A 10 -42.39 14.11 13.67
N ARG A 11 -41.29 13.46 13.32
CA ARG A 11 -39.97 14.09 13.12
C ARG A 11 -39.89 14.98 11.87
N CYS A 12 -40.70 14.71 10.84
CA CYS A 12 -40.68 15.50 9.60
C CYS A 12 -41.47 16.82 9.64
N CYS A 13 -42.38 17.01 10.59
CA CYS A 13 -43.24 18.21 10.66
C CYS A 13 -42.81 19.28 11.68
N ARG A 14 -41.66 19.11 12.37
CA ARG A 14 -41.13 20.12 13.31
C ARG A 14 -39.82 20.70 12.80
N THR A 15 -39.85 21.98 12.44
CA THR A 15 -38.68 22.85 12.44
C THR A 15 -38.13 22.95 13.85
N LEU A 16 -37.18 22.10 14.22
CA LEU A 16 -36.49 22.16 15.51
C LEU A 16 -34.99 21.85 15.36
N ARG A 17 -34.22 22.95 15.47
CA ARG A 17 -32.98 23.19 16.20
C ARG A 17 -31.97 22.04 16.37
N ASP A 18 -30.74 22.38 15.97
CA ASP A 18 -29.46 21.78 16.35
C ASP A 18 -29.43 21.29 17.80
N ASN A 19 -29.18 19.99 18.00
CA ASN A 19 -28.11 19.46 18.87
C ASN A 19 -28.23 17.99 19.28
N ASP A 20 -29.28 17.25 18.93
CA ASP A 20 -29.38 15.84 19.35
C ASP A 20 -29.59 14.86 18.18
N ARG A 21 -28.49 14.46 17.53
CA ARG A 21 -28.40 13.19 16.77
C ARG A 21 -27.00 12.59 16.89
N PRO A 22 -26.85 11.29 17.19
CA PRO A 22 -25.59 10.59 16.93
C PRO A 22 -25.53 10.33 15.42
N VAL A 23 -25.02 11.30 14.66
CA VAL A 23 -24.80 11.11 13.23
C VAL A 23 -23.42 10.49 13.05
N VAL A 24 -23.40 9.16 12.91
CA VAL A 24 -22.31 8.45 12.22
C VAL A 24 -22.36 8.90 10.76
N ALA A 25 -21.76 10.04 10.44
CA ALA A 25 -21.60 10.51 9.07
C ALA A 25 -20.37 9.84 8.46
N MET A 26 -20.50 8.55 8.14
CA MET A 26 -19.70 7.96 7.08
C MET A 26 -20.20 8.58 5.76
N THR A 27 -19.33 9.28 5.04
CA THR A 27 -19.55 9.66 3.64
C THR A 27 -19.72 8.39 2.80
N GLN A 28 -20.94 7.87 2.70
CA GLN A 28 -21.24 6.71 1.87
C GLN A 28 -21.28 7.16 0.41
N SER A 29 -20.32 6.66 -0.38
CA SER A 29 -20.27 6.82 -1.83
C SER A 29 -21.29 5.88 -2.50
N ILE A 30 -21.96 6.33 -3.57
CA ILE A 30 -22.87 5.51 -4.38
C ILE A 30 -22.21 5.21 -5.74
N ASP A 31 -22.42 4.01 -6.29
CA ASP A 31 -21.93 3.58 -7.61
C ASP A 31 -22.75 4.21 -8.75
N LEU A 32 -22.57 5.52 -8.90
CA LEU A 32 -23.12 6.36 -9.97
C LEU A 32 -22.06 7.38 -10.40
N SER A 33 -21.87 7.58 -11.70
CA SER A 33 -21.03 8.66 -12.22
C SER A 33 -21.61 10.03 -11.84
N VAL A 34 -20.77 11.07 -11.88
CA VAL A 34 -21.19 12.44 -11.53
C VAL A 34 -22.33 12.92 -12.45
N GLN A 35 -22.29 12.58 -13.73
CA GLN A 35 -23.31 12.97 -14.71
C GLN A 35 -24.64 12.25 -14.43
N GLU A 36 -24.61 10.95 -14.12
CA GLU A 36 -25.81 10.19 -13.75
C GLU A 36 -26.42 10.73 -12.44
N GLN A 37 -25.60 11.01 -11.43
CA GLN A 37 -26.07 11.62 -10.19
C GLN A 37 -26.71 13.00 -10.44
N GLU A 38 -26.15 13.80 -11.35
CA GLU A 38 -26.70 15.10 -11.69
C GLU A 38 -28.03 14.99 -12.43
N THR A 39 -28.17 14.04 -13.37
CA THR A 39 -29.44 13.74 -14.04
C THR A 39 -30.50 13.33 -13.03
N VAL A 40 -30.19 12.40 -12.13
CA VAL A 40 -31.12 11.95 -11.08
C VAL A 40 -31.53 13.11 -10.16
N ARG A 41 -30.58 13.95 -9.72
CA ARG A 41 -30.89 15.14 -8.91
C ARG A 41 -31.76 16.16 -9.64
N LYS A 42 -31.52 16.40 -10.94
CA LYS A 42 -32.31 17.34 -11.74
C LYS A 42 -33.75 16.88 -11.90
N LEU A 43 -33.96 15.60 -12.20
CA LEU A 43 -35.30 15.03 -12.34
C LEU A 43 -36.04 15.08 -11.00
N LEU A 44 -35.39 14.66 -9.93
CA LEU A 44 -35.99 14.72 -8.60
C LEU A 44 -36.33 16.14 -8.14
N ALA A 45 -35.43 17.11 -8.36
CA ALA A 45 -35.70 18.51 -8.04
C ALA A 45 -36.84 19.12 -8.87
N ARG A 46 -37.03 18.65 -10.11
CA ARG A 46 -38.09 19.11 -11.02
C ARG A 46 -39.46 18.58 -10.62
N PHE A 47 -39.57 17.29 -10.29
CA PHE A 47 -40.86 16.64 -10.07
C PHE A 47 -41.21 16.48 -8.59
N LEU A 48 -40.24 16.29 -7.71
CA LEU A 48 -40.43 16.12 -6.25
C LEU A 48 -39.48 17.04 -5.44
N PRO A 49 -39.59 18.37 -5.58
CA PRO A 49 -38.76 19.31 -4.82
C PRO A 49 -39.02 19.20 -3.32
N ASN A 50 -37.96 19.27 -2.52
CA ASN A 50 -38.01 19.15 -1.04
C ASN A 50 -38.60 17.83 -0.51
N THR A 51 -38.72 16.80 -1.35
CA THR A 51 -39.13 15.46 -0.93
C THR A 51 -37.90 14.64 -0.60
N GLU A 52 -37.83 14.13 0.63
CA GLU A 52 -36.76 13.22 1.04
C GLU A 52 -36.77 11.96 0.17
N THR A 53 -35.58 11.56 -0.28
CA THR A 53 -35.40 10.42 -1.16
C THR A 53 -34.25 9.59 -0.63
N TRP A 54 -34.46 8.29 -0.50
CA TRP A 54 -33.42 7.34 -0.14
C TRP A 54 -33.10 6.46 -1.33
N VAL A 55 -31.83 6.14 -1.49
CA VAL A 55 -31.35 5.15 -2.46
C VAL A 55 -30.80 3.98 -1.67
N TYR A 56 -31.07 2.76 -2.12
CA TYR A 56 -30.63 1.53 -1.46
C TYR A 56 -30.25 0.47 -2.50
N GLY A 57 -29.88 -0.73 -2.06
CA GLY A 57 -29.62 -1.84 -2.98
C GLY A 57 -28.19 -1.91 -3.54
N SER A 58 -28.05 -2.56 -4.69
CA SER A 58 -26.74 -3.01 -5.23
C SER A 58 -25.76 -1.86 -5.50
N ARG A 59 -26.26 -0.72 -6.02
CA ARG A 59 -25.48 0.49 -6.32
C ARG A 59 -25.01 1.24 -5.08
N VAL A 60 -25.71 1.09 -3.95
CA VAL A 60 -25.26 1.62 -2.65
C VAL A 60 -24.21 0.71 -2.02
N ARG A 61 -24.34 -0.61 -2.23
CA ARG A 61 -23.41 -1.63 -1.72
C ARG A 61 -22.15 -1.82 -2.56
N TRP A 62 -22.00 -1.13 -3.68
CA TRP A 62 -20.89 -1.33 -4.64
C TRP A 62 -20.80 -2.76 -5.18
N THR A 63 -21.92 -3.48 -5.20
CA THR A 63 -22.04 -4.83 -5.76
C THR A 63 -22.80 -4.84 -7.10
N SER A 64 -23.09 -3.67 -7.64
CA SER A 64 -23.76 -3.45 -8.92
C SER A 64 -22.92 -3.92 -10.11
N ARG A 65 -23.62 -4.39 -11.14
CA ARG A 65 -23.11 -4.54 -12.51
C ARG A 65 -23.56 -3.32 -13.33
N PRO A 66 -22.97 -3.07 -14.51
CA PRO A 66 -23.36 -1.94 -15.36
C PRO A 66 -24.87 -1.89 -15.63
N GLU A 67 -25.52 -3.04 -15.82
CA GLU A 67 -26.95 -3.21 -16.06
C GLU A 67 -27.85 -3.20 -14.80
N SER A 68 -27.28 -3.11 -13.59
CA SER A 68 -28.06 -3.12 -12.35
C SER A 68 -28.97 -1.90 -12.24
N ASP A 69 -30.17 -2.06 -11.70
CA ASP A 69 -31.10 -0.98 -11.41
C ASP A 69 -30.62 -0.07 -10.27
N LEU A 70 -31.22 1.12 -10.23
CA LEU A 70 -31.11 2.05 -9.12
C LEU A 70 -32.40 2.01 -8.28
N ASP A 71 -32.34 1.35 -7.12
CA ASP A 71 -33.47 1.25 -6.21
C ASP A 71 -33.63 2.51 -5.35
N MET A 72 -34.79 3.13 -5.43
CA MET A 72 -35.07 4.40 -4.75
C MET A 72 -36.41 4.35 -4.02
N VAL A 73 -36.51 5.07 -2.91
CA VAL A 73 -37.77 5.32 -2.21
C VAL A 73 -37.94 6.80 -1.89
N VAL A 74 -39.12 7.33 -2.15
CA VAL A 74 -39.48 8.73 -1.88
C VAL A 74 -40.53 8.82 -0.77
N PHE A 75 -40.38 9.83 0.08
CA PHE A 75 -41.32 10.15 1.15
C PHE A 75 -42.38 11.15 0.63
N ALA A 76 -43.07 10.76 -0.44
CA ALA A 76 -44.07 11.58 -1.11
C ALA A 76 -45.45 11.46 -0.43
N LYS A 77 -46.17 12.58 -0.29
CA LYS A 77 -47.55 12.62 0.22
C LYS A 77 -48.54 12.11 -0.85
N PRO A 78 -49.76 11.66 -0.48
CA PRO A 78 -50.79 11.21 -1.44
C PRO A 78 -51.11 12.24 -2.53
N GLU A 79 -51.07 13.54 -2.20
CA GLU A 79 -51.29 14.65 -3.14
C GLU A 79 -50.20 14.75 -4.23
N GLN A 80 -49.02 14.15 -4.00
CA GLN A 80 -47.90 14.14 -4.93
C GLN A 80 -47.89 12.89 -5.84
N ALA A 81 -48.93 12.04 -5.80
CA ALA A 81 -48.98 10.79 -6.58
C ALA A 81 -48.80 11.02 -8.09
N SER A 82 -49.41 12.08 -8.64
CA SER A 82 -49.23 12.45 -10.05
C SER A 82 -47.78 12.87 -10.36
N ALA A 83 -47.12 13.58 -9.43
CA ALA A 83 -45.72 13.98 -9.60
C ALA A 83 -44.75 12.79 -9.52
N VAL A 84 -45.04 11.80 -8.67
CA VAL A 84 -44.30 10.53 -8.62
C VAL A 84 -44.45 9.77 -9.93
N SER A 85 -45.67 9.72 -10.50
CA SER A 85 -45.92 9.07 -11.80
C SER A 85 -45.13 9.75 -12.94
N ASN A 86 -45.18 11.08 -13.01
CA ASN A 86 -44.44 11.84 -14.02
C ASN A 86 -42.93 11.72 -13.86
N LEU A 87 -42.44 11.57 -12.62
CA LEU A 87 -41.02 11.33 -12.36
C LEU A 87 -40.58 9.95 -12.84
N ARG A 88 -41.41 8.90 -12.68
CA ARG A 88 -41.11 7.57 -13.22
C ARG A 88 -40.96 7.61 -14.74
N GLU A 89 -41.93 8.22 -15.41
CA GLU A 89 -41.88 8.40 -16.87
C GLU A 89 -40.65 9.20 -17.31
N ALA A 90 -40.29 10.27 -16.58
CA ALA A 90 -39.10 11.06 -16.87
C ALA A 90 -37.77 10.33 -16.62
N PHE A 91 -37.74 9.32 -15.73
CA PHE A 91 -36.58 8.43 -15.59
C PHE A 91 -36.48 7.45 -16.75
N ASP A 92 -37.61 6.89 -17.19
CA ASP A 92 -37.67 5.97 -18.33
C ASP A 92 -37.28 6.66 -19.66
N GLU A 93 -37.53 7.97 -19.78
CA GLU A 93 -37.14 8.80 -20.94
C GLU A 93 -35.73 9.41 -20.83
N SER A 94 -35.00 9.19 -19.73
CA SER A 94 -33.70 9.83 -19.49
C SER A 94 -32.53 9.13 -20.19
N ASP A 95 -31.40 9.82 -20.33
CA ASP A 95 -30.15 9.26 -20.87
C ASP A 95 -29.42 8.30 -19.89
N LEU A 96 -30.07 7.84 -18.81
CA LEU A 96 -29.48 6.90 -17.87
C LEU A 96 -29.31 5.52 -18.53
N THR A 97 -28.15 4.90 -18.32
CA THR A 97 -27.82 3.60 -18.93
C THR A 97 -28.46 2.39 -18.23
N PHE A 98 -29.25 2.65 -17.18
CA PHE A 98 -29.88 1.66 -16.31
C PHE A 98 -31.27 2.12 -15.85
N ARG A 99 -32.11 1.17 -15.42
CA ARG A 99 -33.47 1.42 -14.93
C ARG A 99 -33.44 2.02 -13.52
N VAL A 100 -34.39 2.90 -13.21
CA VAL A 100 -34.61 3.46 -11.87
C VAL A 100 -35.92 2.91 -11.28
N ASP A 101 -35.81 2.14 -10.21
CA ASP A 101 -36.97 1.56 -9.51
C ASP A 101 -37.40 2.47 -8.36
N LEU A 102 -38.42 3.29 -8.61
CA LEU A 102 -38.87 4.33 -7.67
C LEU A 102 -40.09 3.90 -6.86
N PHE A 103 -39.96 3.68 -5.56
CA PHE A 103 -41.07 3.35 -4.65
C PHE A 103 -41.53 4.54 -3.81
N VAL A 104 -42.79 4.54 -3.37
CA VAL A 104 -43.30 5.47 -2.35
C VAL A 104 -43.23 4.76 -1.00
N TRP A 105 -42.59 5.37 0.01
CA TRP A 105 -42.32 4.73 1.30
C TRP A 105 -43.55 4.07 1.93
N ASP A 106 -44.70 4.76 1.91
CA ASP A 106 -45.95 4.28 2.49
C ASP A 106 -46.48 3.00 1.83
N ASN A 107 -46.08 2.72 0.59
CA ASN A 107 -46.47 1.54 -0.17
C ASN A 107 -45.46 0.38 -0.07
N VAL A 108 -44.31 0.59 0.59
CA VAL A 108 -43.28 -0.45 0.77
C VAL A 108 -43.73 -1.41 1.90
N PRO A 109 -43.72 -2.74 1.68
CA PRO A 109 -44.05 -3.74 2.70
C PRO A 109 -43.17 -3.61 3.96
N GLN A 110 -43.76 -3.83 5.13
CA GLN A 110 -43.11 -3.58 6.43
C GLN A 110 -41.85 -4.43 6.66
N GLU A 111 -41.80 -5.64 6.10
CA GLU A 111 -40.63 -6.53 6.12
C GLU A 111 -39.43 -5.94 5.35
N PHE A 112 -39.69 -5.26 4.23
CA PHE A 112 -38.67 -4.67 3.36
C PHE A 112 -38.16 -3.32 3.86
N ARG A 113 -38.99 -2.56 4.59
CA ARG A 113 -38.59 -1.28 5.21
C ARG A 113 -37.39 -1.43 6.17
N ARG A 114 -37.26 -2.57 6.86
CA ARG A 114 -36.15 -2.83 7.79
C ARG A 114 -34.81 -2.97 7.07
N GLU A 115 -34.82 -3.51 5.85
CA GLU A 115 -33.62 -3.68 5.03
C GLU A 115 -33.16 -2.32 4.47
N ILE A 116 -34.09 -1.53 3.94
CA ILE A 116 -33.82 -0.18 3.43
C ILE A 116 -33.24 0.72 4.55
N VAL A 117 -33.83 0.71 5.75
CA VAL A 117 -33.34 1.53 6.87
C VAL A 117 -31.90 1.16 7.27
N ARG A 118 -31.51 -0.12 7.15
CA ARG A 118 -30.15 -0.57 7.46
C ARG A 118 -29.12 -0.13 6.44
N GLU A 119 -29.48 -0.04 5.16
CA GLU A 119 -28.55 0.09 4.04
C GLU A 119 -29.03 1.12 3.00
N HIS A 120 -29.30 2.36 3.42
CA HIS A 120 -29.67 3.46 2.52
C HIS A 120 -28.69 4.64 2.58
N ILE A 121 -28.67 5.39 1.48
CA ILE A 121 -28.08 6.72 1.39
C ILE A 121 -29.22 7.73 1.19
N VAL A 122 -29.20 8.82 1.95
CA VAL A 122 -30.11 9.95 1.72
C VAL A 122 -29.65 10.72 0.49
N PHE A 123 -30.50 10.78 -0.54
CA PHE A 123 -30.25 11.44 -1.80
C PHE A 123 -31.01 12.78 -1.82
N SER A 124 -30.27 13.88 -1.60
CA SER A 124 -30.86 15.20 -1.35
C SER A 124 -31.37 15.88 -2.63
N ASN A 125 -32.66 16.24 -2.65
CA ASN A 125 -33.31 16.95 -3.75
C ASN A 125 -33.42 18.45 -3.46
N GLY A 126 -32.38 19.20 -3.83
CA GLY A 126 -32.42 20.66 -3.97
C GLY A 126 -32.86 21.44 -2.72
N CYS A 127 -31.92 21.70 -1.82
CA CYS A 127 -31.91 23.00 -1.14
C CYS A 127 -30.96 23.92 -1.92
N LYS A 128 -31.33 25.20 -2.03
CA LYS A 128 -30.45 26.29 -2.50
C LYS A 128 -29.05 26.07 -1.93
N HIS A 129 -28.02 26.31 -2.75
CA HIS A 129 -26.61 26.32 -2.34
C HIS A 129 -26.49 27.03 -0.98
N ASP A 130 -26.48 26.24 0.08
CA ASP A 130 -26.00 26.66 1.37
C ASP A 130 -24.50 26.49 1.26
N GLU A 131 -23.77 27.60 1.43
CA GLU A 131 -22.31 27.66 1.40
C GLU A 131 -21.66 26.82 2.53
N SER A 132 -22.46 26.07 3.30
CA SER A 132 -22.08 25.22 4.41
C SER A 132 -21.69 23.78 4.04
N THR A 133 -22.03 23.28 2.83
CA THR A 133 -21.52 21.96 2.36
C THR A 133 -20.40 22.13 1.35
N LYS A 134 -19.36 22.85 1.77
CA LYS A 134 -18.07 22.85 1.10
C LYS A 134 -17.63 21.38 0.85
N SER A 135 -17.47 20.99 -0.43
CA SER A 135 -17.15 19.62 -0.84
C SER A 135 -15.98 19.06 -0.02
N TRP A 136 -16.18 17.88 0.62
CA TRP A 136 -15.18 17.20 1.44
C TRP A 136 -13.81 17.11 0.75
N LEU A 137 -13.82 17.06 -0.58
CA LEU A 137 -12.67 17.02 -1.47
C LEU A 137 -11.66 18.14 -1.19
N TYR A 138 -12.16 19.37 -1.01
CA TYR A 138 -11.34 20.54 -0.73
C TYR A 138 -11.49 21.03 0.72
N ASN A 139 -12.29 20.36 1.54
CA ASN A 139 -12.62 20.80 2.90
C ASN A 139 -12.58 19.62 3.85
N PRO A 140 -11.36 19.12 4.16
CA PRO A 140 -11.17 18.05 5.12
C PRO A 140 -11.62 18.49 6.52
N LYS A 141 -11.95 17.49 7.35
CA LYS A 141 -12.34 17.71 8.75
C LYS A 141 -11.08 17.87 9.62
N PHE A 142 -11.10 18.90 10.45
CA PHE A 142 -10.06 19.21 11.45
C PHE A 142 -10.74 19.70 12.73
N PRO A 143 -10.07 19.67 13.89
CA PRO A 143 -10.58 20.27 15.11
C PRO A 143 -10.92 21.74 14.92
N VAL A 144 -12.00 22.18 15.57
CA VAL A 144 -12.52 23.56 15.46
C VAL A 144 -11.51 24.60 15.94
N HIS A 145 -10.63 24.23 16.88
CA HIS A 145 -9.62 25.12 17.44
C HIS A 145 -8.34 25.24 16.58
N TRP A 146 -8.23 24.50 15.48
CA TRP A 146 -7.10 24.63 14.56
C TRP A 146 -7.34 25.74 13.55
N GLU A 147 -6.30 26.53 13.28
CA GLU A 147 -6.39 27.62 12.31
C GLU A 147 -6.48 27.05 10.89
N ARG A 148 -7.52 27.43 10.14
CA ARG A 148 -7.75 26.99 8.76
C ARG A 148 -7.13 27.95 7.76
N ILE A 149 -6.29 27.43 6.88
CA ILE A 149 -5.67 28.18 5.77
C ILE A 149 -5.56 27.30 4.51
N PRO A 150 -5.50 27.89 3.31
CA PRO A 150 -5.24 27.12 2.09
C PRO A 150 -3.92 26.34 2.21
N LEU A 151 -3.92 25.07 1.81
CA LEU A 151 -2.74 24.21 1.92
C LEU A 151 -1.54 24.80 1.16
N TYR A 152 -1.78 25.44 0.02
CA TYR A 152 -0.72 26.09 -0.75
C TYR A 152 0.03 27.15 0.06
N ASP A 153 -0.66 27.87 0.94
CA ASP A 153 -0.09 28.97 1.72
C ASP A 153 0.71 28.48 2.95
N MET A 154 0.59 27.20 3.30
CA MET A 154 1.31 26.58 4.43
C MET A 154 2.77 26.25 4.12
N ALA A 155 3.19 26.30 2.85
CA ALA A 155 4.54 25.92 2.45
C ALA A 155 4.98 26.62 1.16
N GLN A 156 6.29 26.70 0.97
CA GLN A 156 6.90 26.98 -0.32
C GLN A 156 6.96 25.68 -1.15
N TRP A 157 6.41 25.72 -2.36
CA TRP A 157 6.31 24.58 -3.27
C TRP A 157 7.22 24.79 -4.47
N LYS A 158 8.37 24.14 -4.50
CA LYS A 158 9.33 24.27 -5.60
C LYS A 158 9.29 23.04 -6.51
N ASN A 159 8.76 23.21 -7.72
CA ASN A 159 8.68 22.12 -8.70
C ASN A 159 10.06 21.81 -9.30
N GLY A 160 10.32 20.53 -9.55
CA GLY A 160 11.50 20.10 -10.29
C GLY A 160 11.49 20.45 -11.78
N LEU A 161 12.56 20.07 -12.47
CA LEU A 161 12.79 20.41 -13.88
C LEU A 161 12.38 19.28 -14.84
N ALA A 162 11.96 19.67 -16.04
CA ALA A 162 11.68 18.76 -17.15
C ALA A 162 12.95 18.11 -17.73
N PHE A 163 14.12 18.73 -17.52
CA PHE A 163 15.42 18.30 -18.06
C PHE A 163 15.40 18.04 -19.57
N ARG A 164 14.99 19.04 -20.38
CA ARG A 164 14.88 18.90 -21.85
C ARG A 164 16.24 18.73 -22.55
N ASP A 165 17.28 19.38 -22.04
CA ASP A 165 18.65 19.38 -22.60
C ASP A 165 19.66 18.83 -21.58
N ILE A 166 19.39 17.64 -21.03
CA ILE A 166 20.24 16.99 -20.04
C ILE A 166 21.20 15.98 -20.68
N GLU A 167 22.47 16.03 -20.30
CA GLU A 167 23.44 15.01 -20.68
C GLU A 167 23.53 13.97 -19.57
N PHE A 168 23.22 12.71 -19.93
CA PHE A 168 23.30 11.61 -18.99
C PHE A 168 24.69 10.98 -18.95
N SER A 169 25.10 10.59 -17.76
CA SER A 169 26.39 9.97 -17.45
C SER A 169 26.18 8.72 -16.58
N PRO A 170 27.12 7.74 -16.57
CA PRO A 170 27.11 6.64 -15.60
C PRO A 170 27.35 7.09 -14.15
N THR A 171 27.92 8.29 -13.96
CA THR A 171 28.28 8.87 -12.66
C THR A 171 27.81 10.33 -12.57
N GLY A 172 27.80 10.90 -11.36
CA GLY A 172 27.40 12.29 -11.11
C GLY A 172 26.24 12.38 -10.12
N LYS A 173 25.47 13.46 -10.17
CA LYS A 173 24.26 13.62 -9.35
C LYS A 173 23.09 12.87 -9.99
N PRO A 174 22.32 12.07 -9.24
CA PRO A 174 21.14 11.40 -9.76
C PRO A 174 20.02 12.40 -10.07
N VAL A 175 19.24 12.07 -11.11
CA VAL A 175 17.95 12.71 -11.39
C VAL A 175 16.88 12.01 -10.58
N ILE A 176 16.28 12.74 -9.64
CA ILE A 176 15.34 12.19 -8.66
C ILE A 176 13.92 12.27 -9.23
N LYS A 177 13.33 11.12 -9.54
CA LYS A 177 11.92 10.97 -9.95
C LYS A 177 11.14 10.21 -8.88
N ILE A 178 9.83 10.07 -9.08
CA ILE A 178 8.96 9.28 -8.19
C ILE A 178 9.47 7.84 -8.01
N ALA A 179 10.09 7.26 -9.05
CA ALA A 179 10.69 5.93 -8.97
C ALA A 179 11.85 5.86 -7.95
N GLU A 180 12.79 6.79 -8.01
CA GLU A 180 13.90 6.91 -7.06
C GLU A 180 13.42 7.25 -5.64
N ILE A 181 12.40 8.09 -5.51
CA ILE A 181 11.82 8.45 -4.20
C ILE A 181 11.24 7.20 -3.52
N LYS A 182 10.58 6.32 -4.27
CA LYS A 182 9.94 5.11 -3.73
C LYS A 182 10.88 3.92 -3.58
N GLY A 183 11.80 3.75 -4.54
CA GLY A 183 12.64 2.56 -4.65
C GLY A 183 14.11 2.78 -4.32
N GLY A 184 14.51 4.01 -3.99
CA GLY A 184 15.90 4.40 -3.85
C GLY A 184 16.63 4.48 -5.19
N ILE A 185 17.93 4.74 -5.11
CA ILE A 185 18.81 4.73 -6.28
C ILE A 185 18.99 3.28 -6.76
N SER A 186 18.79 3.06 -8.07
CA SER A 186 18.88 1.74 -8.69
C SER A 186 19.76 1.78 -9.93
N GLY A 187 20.06 0.61 -10.51
CA GLY A 187 20.77 0.53 -11.80
C GLY A 187 20.03 1.18 -12.98
N LYS A 188 18.76 1.56 -12.81
CA LYS A 188 17.98 2.30 -13.82
C LYS A 188 18.05 3.82 -13.63
N THR A 189 18.57 4.27 -12.49
CA THR A 189 18.65 5.69 -12.16
C THR A 189 19.61 6.39 -13.13
N LYS A 190 19.20 7.58 -13.57
CA LYS A 190 19.99 8.39 -14.49
C LYS A 190 20.81 9.40 -13.70
N PHE A 191 22.09 9.53 -14.04
CA PHE A 191 23.01 10.49 -13.43
C PHE A 191 23.44 11.53 -14.46
N THR A 192 23.89 12.68 -13.97
CA THR A 192 24.39 13.76 -14.80
C THR A 192 25.48 14.55 -14.07
N HIS A 193 26.42 15.09 -14.83
CA HIS A 193 27.40 16.08 -14.35
C HIS A 193 26.94 17.52 -14.64
N ASN A 194 25.82 17.71 -15.34
CA ASN A 194 25.23 19.04 -15.50
C ASN A 194 24.84 19.61 -14.12
N VAL A 195 25.07 20.92 -13.97
CA VAL A 195 24.69 21.68 -12.79
C VAL A 195 23.44 22.47 -13.13
N PHE A 196 22.43 22.38 -12.27
CA PHE A 196 21.18 23.12 -12.41
C PHE A 196 21.02 24.12 -11.28
N ASP A 197 19.94 24.90 -11.33
CA ASP A 197 19.61 25.85 -10.29
C ASP A 197 19.48 25.18 -8.91
N GLU A 198 20.09 25.79 -7.90
CA GLU A 198 20.16 25.27 -6.54
C GLU A 198 18.78 25.09 -5.90
N SER A 199 17.77 25.85 -6.35
CA SER A 199 16.40 25.70 -5.87
C SER A 199 15.75 24.36 -6.24
N VAL A 200 16.28 23.60 -7.21
CA VAL A 200 15.80 22.24 -7.53
C VAL A 200 16.74 21.14 -7.07
N ARG A 201 17.81 21.49 -6.33
CA ARG A 201 18.64 20.51 -5.63
C ARG A 201 17.83 19.86 -4.53
N VAL A 202 18.00 18.57 -4.34
CA VAL A 202 17.45 17.85 -3.19
C VAL A 202 18.59 17.27 -2.40
N SER A 203 18.52 17.40 -1.08
CA SER A 203 19.48 16.86 -0.12
C SER A 203 18.78 15.88 0.83
N PRO A 204 19.52 14.91 1.42
CA PRO A 204 18.93 13.99 2.39
C PRO A 204 18.20 14.75 3.51
N GLY A 205 16.97 14.35 3.81
CA GLY A 205 16.09 15.00 4.77
C GLY A 205 15.06 15.96 4.16
N ASP A 206 15.15 16.28 2.87
CA ASP A 206 14.16 17.14 2.21
C ASP A 206 12.78 16.47 2.15
N LEU A 207 11.74 17.28 2.40
CA LEU A 207 10.34 16.88 2.22
C LEU A 207 9.94 17.04 0.76
N LEU A 208 9.47 15.94 0.16
CA LEU A 208 9.02 15.89 -1.23
C LEU A 208 7.53 15.54 -1.30
N PHE A 209 6.81 16.16 -2.23
CA PHE A 209 5.43 15.82 -2.55
C PHE A 209 5.28 15.55 -4.04
N SER A 210 4.94 14.32 -4.41
CA SER A 210 4.66 13.96 -5.80
C SER A 210 3.20 14.25 -6.14
N TRP A 211 3.00 15.10 -7.14
CA TRP A 211 1.69 15.66 -7.45
C TRP A 211 1.06 15.05 -8.72
N SER A 212 1.75 14.10 -9.36
CA SER A 212 1.28 13.40 -10.56
C SER A 212 1.68 11.94 -10.53
N GLY A 213 0.87 11.08 -11.15
CA GLY A 213 1.15 9.65 -11.28
C GLY A 213 -0.09 8.80 -11.16
N GLN A 214 0.08 7.51 -10.84
CA GLN A 214 -1.02 6.65 -10.44
C GLN A 214 -1.58 7.17 -9.09
N PRO A 215 -2.86 7.58 -9.00
CA PRO A 215 -3.38 8.27 -7.82
C PRO A 215 -3.06 7.57 -6.49
N GLU A 216 -3.28 6.27 -6.42
CA GLU A 216 -3.20 5.48 -5.18
C GLU A 216 -1.77 5.28 -4.67
N THR A 217 -0.80 5.23 -5.59
CA THR A 217 0.56 4.77 -5.29
C THR A 217 1.62 5.82 -5.52
N SER A 218 1.35 6.85 -6.34
CA SER A 218 2.34 7.86 -6.72
C SER A 218 2.05 9.23 -6.15
N ILE A 219 0.84 9.54 -5.68
CA ILE A 219 0.53 10.85 -5.09
C ILE A 219 0.63 10.73 -3.57
N ASP A 220 1.74 11.21 -3.01
CA ASP A 220 2.05 11.08 -1.59
C ASP A 220 3.16 12.05 -1.17
N ALA A 221 3.43 12.10 0.14
CA ALA A 221 4.55 12.82 0.73
C ALA A 221 5.68 11.85 1.13
N PHE A 222 6.93 12.28 0.94
CA PHE A 222 8.12 11.45 1.15
C PHE A 222 9.26 12.25 1.77
N TRP A 223 10.04 11.59 2.63
CA TRP A 223 11.36 12.06 3.02
C TRP A 223 12.40 11.56 2.02
N TRP A 224 13.19 12.46 1.44
CA TRP A 224 14.32 12.05 0.62
C TRP A 224 15.44 11.50 1.51
N ARG A 225 15.80 10.23 1.31
CA ARG A 225 16.89 9.57 2.06
C ARG A 225 18.09 9.20 1.19
N GLY A 226 18.00 9.44 -0.11
CA GLY A 226 19.08 9.18 -1.05
C GLY A 226 20.14 10.28 -1.05
N PRO A 227 21.20 10.15 -1.88
CA PRO A 227 22.24 11.15 -2.01
C PRO A 227 21.69 12.46 -2.61
N GLU A 228 22.48 13.52 -2.55
CA GLU A 228 22.11 14.77 -3.22
C GLU A 228 21.87 14.58 -4.72
N GLY A 229 20.81 15.18 -5.24
CA GLY A 229 20.44 15.03 -6.65
C GLY A 229 19.60 16.19 -7.17
N TRP A 230 19.15 16.05 -8.42
CA TRP A 230 18.36 17.07 -9.12
C TRP A 230 16.90 16.62 -9.25
N LEU A 231 15.96 17.44 -8.76
CA LEU A 231 14.55 17.08 -8.73
C LEU A 231 13.92 17.14 -10.12
N ASN A 232 13.26 16.06 -10.53
CA ASN A 232 12.49 16.02 -11.77
C ASN A 232 11.11 16.67 -11.62
N GLN A 233 10.56 17.13 -12.74
CA GLN A 233 9.17 17.57 -12.84
C GLN A 233 8.23 16.49 -12.28
N HIS A 234 7.03 16.90 -11.82
CA HIS A 234 6.03 16.06 -11.15
C HIS A 234 6.25 15.83 -9.65
N VAL A 235 7.29 16.44 -9.09
CA VAL A 235 7.56 16.44 -7.66
C VAL A 235 7.86 17.87 -7.21
N PHE A 236 7.26 18.27 -6.09
CA PHE A 236 7.61 19.48 -5.37
C PHE A 236 8.61 19.16 -4.27
N ARG A 237 9.67 19.96 -4.14
CA ARG A 237 10.37 20.16 -2.87
C ARG A 237 9.52 21.11 -2.04
N VAL A 238 9.22 20.71 -0.81
CA VAL A 238 8.26 21.37 0.06
C VAL A 238 8.99 21.93 1.27
N THR A 239 8.84 23.22 1.53
CA THR A 239 9.42 23.89 2.69
C THR A 239 8.31 24.61 3.45
N PRO A 240 7.83 24.06 4.58
CA PRO A 240 6.79 24.68 5.40
C PRO A 240 7.14 26.11 5.83
N VAL A 241 6.12 26.94 6.02
CA VAL A 241 6.29 28.31 6.55
C VAL A 241 6.78 28.30 7.99
N GLU A 242 7.24 29.46 8.47
CA GLU A 242 7.61 29.64 9.87
C GLU A 242 6.43 29.28 10.80
N ASN A 243 6.72 28.69 11.96
CA ASN A 243 5.75 28.16 12.94
C ASN A 243 4.94 26.92 12.50
N LEU A 244 5.38 26.24 11.44
CA LEU A 244 4.85 24.93 11.05
C LEU A 244 5.96 23.88 11.10
N ASP A 245 5.81 22.91 12.00
CA ASP A 245 6.76 21.80 12.14
C ASP A 245 6.79 20.96 10.85
N THR A 246 7.99 20.69 10.32
CA THR A 246 8.12 20.01 9.03
C THR A 246 7.61 18.58 9.06
N THR A 247 7.79 17.90 10.19
CA THR A 247 7.28 16.55 10.41
C THR A 247 5.76 16.55 10.56
N PHE A 248 5.20 17.58 11.21
CA PHE A 248 3.75 17.76 11.27
C PHE A 248 3.19 17.97 9.87
N PHE A 249 3.82 18.82 9.06
CA PHE A 249 3.38 19.05 7.68
C PHE A 249 3.46 17.80 6.82
N PHE A 250 4.51 16.98 6.98
CA PHE A 250 4.59 15.67 6.35
C PHE A 250 3.37 14.80 6.69
N TYR A 251 3.01 14.70 7.98
CA TYR A 251 1.84 13.94 8.39
C TYR A 251 0.51 14.54 7.93
N LEU A 252 0.41 15.88 7.87
CA LEU A 252 -0.75 16.57 7.31
C LEU A 252 -0.95 16.20 5.85
N LEU A 253 0.10 16.21 5.02
CA LEU A 253 0.01 15.79 3.62
C LEU A 253 -0.41 14.32 3.50
N ARG A 254 0.07 13.44 4.38
CA ARG A 254 -0.35 12.03 4.41
C ARG A 254 -1.80 11.85 4.87
N HIS A 255 -2.27 12.66 5.80
CA HIS A 255 -3.67 12.70 6.21
C HIS A 255 -4.58 13.13 5.05
N LEU A 256 -4.13 14.09 4.24
CA LEU A 256 -4.86 14.60 3.06
C LEU A 256 -4.79 13.68 1.83
N LYS A 257 -4.06 12.56 1.89
CA LYS A 257 -3.90 11.63 0.78
C LYS A 257 -5.23 11.16 0.16
N PRO A 258 -6.29 10.82 0.91
CA PRO A 258 -7.58 10.44 0.34
C PRO A 258 -8.20 11.55 -0.53
N ASN A 259 -8.08 12.81 -0.10
CA ASN A 259 -8.50 13.98 -0.87
C ASN A 259 -7.71 14.11 -2.17
N PHE A 260 -6.39 13.99 -2.09
CA PHE A 260 -5.51 14.06 -3.26
C PHE A 260 -5.81 12.96 -4.28
N ILE A 261 -6.05 11.72 -3.82
CA ILE A 261 -6.44 10.60 -4.70
C ILE A 261 -7.74 10.93 -5.42
N ALA A 262 -8.75 11.42 -4.72
CA ALA A 262 -10.04 11.77 -5.33
C ALA A 262 -9.92 12.94 -6.32
N ILE A 263 -9.14 13.98 -5.99
CA ILE A 263 -8.85 15.09 -6.90
C ILE A 263 -8.18 14.58 -8.17
N ALA A 264 -7.19 13.70 -8.02
CA ALA A 264 -6.42 13.15 -9.12
C ALA A 264 -7.24 12.22 -10.02
N ARG A 265 -8.11 11.37 -9.44
CA ARG A 265 -9.05 10.52 -10.19
C ARG A 265 -10.03 11.35 -11.02
N ASN A 266 -10.58 12.42 -10.45
CA ASN A 266 -11.52 13.29 -11.17
C ASN A 266 -10.91 13.98 -12.41
N LYS A 267 -9.57 14.06 -12.47
CA LYS A 267 -8.82 14.69 -13.57
C LYS A 267 -8.04 13.69 -14.41
N GLN A 268 -8.25 12.40 -14.19
CA GLN A 268 -7.50 11.34 -14.85
C GLN A 268 -7.96 11.24 -16.31
N THR A 269 -7.02 11.37 -17.25
CA THR A 269 -7.30 11.26 -18.69
C THR A 269 -6.76 9.95 -19.27
N THR A 270 -5.48 9.65 -19.04
CA THR A 270 -4.75 8.50 -19.61
C THR A 270 -4.11 7.61 -18.54
N GLY A 271 -4.81 7.36 -17.44
CA GLY A 271 -4.31 6.57 -16.31
C GLY A 271 -3.43 7.34 -15.32
N LEU A 272 -2.99 8.56 -15.66
CA LEU A 272 -2.27 9.47 -14.75
C LEU A 272 -3.22 10.52 -14.18
N GLY A 273 -3.27 10.61 -12.86
CA GLY A 273 -3.98 11.66 -12.14
C GLY A 273 -3.04 12.77 -11.69
N HIS A 274 -3.60 13.96 -11.45
CA HIS A 274 -2.83 15.15 -11.09
C HIS A 274 -3.51 15.94 -9.96
N VAL A 275 -2.70 16.38 -9.00
CA VAL A 275 -3.04 17.44 -8.04
C VAL A 275 -2.34 18.71 -8.52
N THR A 276 -3.09 19.63 -9.09
CA THR A 276 -2.55 20.87 -9.65
C THR A 276 -2.31 21.90 -8.56
N LYS A 277 -1.49 22.92 -8.84
CA LYS A 277 -1.33 24.07 -7.94
C LYS A 277 -2.69 24.69 -7.53
N ARG A 278 -3.62 24.81 -8.49
CA ARG A 278 -4.98 25.31 -8.21
C ARG A 278 -5.75 24.45 -7.22
N ASP A 279 -5.46 23.15 -7.13
CA ASP A 279 -6.08 22.26 -6.16
C ASP A 279 -5.49 22.48 -4.77
N LEU A 280 -4.17 22.69 -4.68
CA LEU A 280 -3.49 23.06 -3.43
C LEU A 280 -3.96 24.42 -2.91
N GLU A 281 -4.26 25.37 -3.80
CA GLU A 281 -4.83 26.68 -3.46
C GLU A 281 -6.29 26.59 -2.99
N ARG A 282 -7.01 25.52 -3.38
CA ARG A 282 -8.43 25.33 -3.04
C ARG A 282 -8.66 24.46 -1.82
N ILE A 283 -7.79 23.48 -1.59
CA ILE A 283 -7.92 22.59 -0.45
C ILE A 283 -7.56 23.34 0.83
N GLU A 284 -8.53 23.43 1.74
CA GLU A 284 -8.30 23.93 3.08
C GLU A 284 -7.55 22.89 3.90
N ALA A 285 -6.59 23.36 4.70
CA ALA A 285 -5.91 22.56 5.69
C ALA A 285 -5.89 23.32 7.02
N ALA A 286 -5.52 22.64 8.10
CA ALA A 286 -5.44 23.29 9.40
C ALA A 286 -4.22 22.80 10.19
N ALA A 287 -3.71 23.67 11.06
CA ALA A 287 -2.64 23.35 11.98
C ALA A 287 -2.98 23.86 13.40
N PRO A 288 -2.62 23.11 14.45
CA PRO A 288 -2.70 23.59 15.81
C PRO A 288 -1.48 24.45 16.19
N PRO A 289 -1.44 25.01 17.40
CA PRO A 289 -0.23 25.57 17.98
C PRO A 289 0.95 24.59 17.98
N LEU A 290 2.19 25.12 17.92
CA LEU A 290 3.42 24.33 17.83
C LEU A 290 3.57 23.23 18.90
N VAL A 291 3.05 23.45 20.10
CA VAL A 291 3.11 22.46 21.19
C VAL A 291 2.32 21.20 20.81
N GLU A 292 1.10 21.35 20.31
CA GLU A 292 0.26 20.24 19.87
C GLU A 292 0.81 19.60 18.58
N GLN A 293 1.35 20.40 17.64
CA GLN A 293 2.05 19.86 16.47
C GLN A 293 3.17 18.90 16.88
N ARG A 294 4.04 19.31 17.81
CA ARG A 294 5.15 18.50 18.32
C ARG A 294 4.68 17.26 19.07
N ALA A 295 3.56 17.35 19.79
CA ALA A 295 2.99 16.21 20.50
C ALA A 295 2.50 15.13 19.51
N ILE A 296 1.83 15.56 18.43
CA ILE A 296 1.37 14.67 17.34
C ILE A 296 2.57 14.03 16.63
N THR A 297 3.60 14.83 16.30
CA THR A 297 4.78 14.32 15.60
C THR A 297 5.63 13.40 16.43
N LEU A 298 5.69 13.58 17.76
CA LEU A 298 6.39 12.65 18.64
C LEU A 298 5.76 11.25 18.62
N ILE A 299 4.42 11.16 18.60
CA ILE A 299 3.71 9.87 18.57
C ILE A 299 3.90 9.20 17.21
N LEU A 300 3.59 9.90 16.12
CA LEU A 300 3.64 9.32 14.77
C LEU A 300 5.09 9.09 14.31
N GLY A 301 5.98 10.04 14.63
CA GLY A 301 7.41 9.98 14.35
C GLY A 301 8.08 8.79 15.01
N ALA A 302 7.78 8.51 16.30
CA ALA A 302 8.34 7.35 16.98
C ALA A 302 7.99 6.01 16.29
N LEU A 303 6.80 5.92 15.68
CA LEU A 303 6.39 4.73 14.91
C LEU A 303 7.18 4.62 13.60
N ASP A 304 7.29 5.71 12.85
CA ASP A 304 8.04 5.73 11.58
C ASP A 304 9.55 5.54 11.79
N ASP A 305 10.13 6.13 12.82
CA ASP A 305 11.53 5.96 13.21
C ASP A 305 11.84 4.50 13.54
N ARG A 306 10.93 3.82 14.25
CA ARG A 306 11.07 2.39 14.57
C ARG A 306 10.96 1.51 13.32
N ILE A 307 10.03 1.83 12.41
CA ILE A 307 9.91 1.13 11.12
C ILE A 307 11.22 1.24 10.34
N GLU A 308 11.77 2.45 10.28
CA GLU A 308 13.00 2.73 9.53
C GLU A 308 14.22 2.06 10.16
N LEU A 309 14.37 2.15 11.49
CA LEU A 309 15.44 1.46 12.20
C LEU A 309 15.42 -0.05 11.92
N ASN A 310 14.24 -0.67 11.96
CA ASN A 310 14.08 -2.08 11.65
C ASN A 310 14.45 -2.41 10.18
N ARG A 311 14.22 -1.50 9.22
CA ARG A 311 14.65 -1.68 7.84
C ARG A 311 16.17 -1.65 7.72
N CYS A 312 16.84 -0.65 8.31
CA CYS A 312 18.30 -0.57 8.31
C CYS A 312 18.95 -1.77 9.02
N ILE A 313 18.36 -2.23 10.13
CA ILE A 313 18.79 -3.47 10.80
C ILE A 313 18.67 -4.65 9.83
N ASN A 314 17.56 -4.78 9.12
CA ASN A 314 17.36 -5.88 8.18
C ASN A 314 18.34 -5.86 6.99
N GLU A 315 18.64 -4.68 6.44
CA GLU A 315 19.65 -4.52 5.40
C GLU A 315 21.02 -4.98 5.90
N THR A 316 21.39 -4.59 7.12
CA THR A 316 22.65 -5.01 7.76
C THR A 316 22.69 -6.52 8.01
N LEU A 317 21.60 -7.09 8.54
CA LEU A 317 21.47 -8.53 8.80
C LEU A 317 21.55 -9.34 7.49
N GLU A 318 20.92 -8.87 6.41
CA GLU A 318 21.01 -9.51 5.10
C GLU A 318 22.45 -9.47 4.57
N ALA A 319 23.12 -8.31 4.65
CA ALA A 319 24.51 -8.15 4.23
C ALA A 319 25.43 -9.11 5.02
N MET A 320 25.23 -9.24 6.33
CA MET A 320 25.96 -10.20 7.17
C MET A 320 25.72 -11.65 6.72
N ALA A 321 24.46 -12.07 6.54
CA ALA A 321 24.13 -13.42 6.10
C ALA A 321 24.74 -13.75 4.73
N ARG A 322 24.66 -12.80 3.78
CA ARG A 322 25.25 -12.95 2.44
C ARG A 322 26.78 -12.98 2.49
N ALA A 323 27.42 -12.17 3.33
CA ALA A 323 28.87 -12.18 3.48
C ALA A 323 29.39 -13.51 4.03
N ILE A 324 28.74 -14.06 5.07
CA ILE A 324 29.08 -15.38 5.62
C ILE A 324 28.89 -16.47 4.54
N PHE A 325 27.76 -16.45 3.84
CA PHE A 325 27.48 -17.41 2.77
C PHE A 325 28.52 -17.34 1.65
N LYS A 326 28.87 -16.12 1.21
CA LYS A 326 29.88 -15.90 0.18
C LYS A 326 31.24 -16.42 0.65
N ASP A 327 31.68 -16.06 1.86
CA ASP A 327 32.95 -16.52 2.41
C ASP A 327 33.02 -18.05 2.48
N TRP A 328 31.96 -18.72 2.96
CA TRP A 328 32.01 -20.16 3.20
C TRP A 328 31.78 -21.01 1.95
N PHE A 329 30.87 -20.60 1.06
CA PHE A 329 30.36 -21.46 -0.02
C PHE A 329 30.62 -20.95 -1.43
N VAL A 330 31.13 -19.72 -1.59
CA VAL A 330 31.48 -19.15 -2.89
C VAL A 330 33.00 -18.95 -3.01
N ASP A 331 33.58 -18.24 -2.05
CA ASP A 331 35.02 -17.93 -2.04
C ASP A 331 35.85 -19.06 -1.42
N PHE A 332 35.19 -19.92 -0.63
CA PHE A 332 35.78 -20.96 0.19
C PHE A 332 36.89 -20.42 1.12
N GLY A 333 36.64 -19.24 1.69
CA GLY A 333 37.58 -18.45 2.49
C GLY A 333 38.32 -19.26 3.56
N PRO A 334 37.64 -20.05 4.41
CA PRO A 334 38.32 -20.77 5.48
C PRO A 334 39.27 -21.84 4.92
N THR A 335 38.83 -22.62 3.94
CA THR A 335 39.64 -23.66 3.28
C THR A 335 40.82 -23.05 2.53
N ARG A 336 40.61 -21.94 1.82
CA ARG A 336 41.67 -21.25 1.08
C ARG A 336 42.71 -20.65 2.02
N ALA A 337 42.28 -20.02 3.10
CA ALA A 337 43.17 -19.49 4.12
C ALA A 337 44.02 -20.60 4.77
N LYS A 338 43.44 -21.77 5.05
CA LYS A 338 44.20 -22.95 5.49
C LYS A 338 45.23 -23.41 4.47
N ALA A 339 44.84 -23.53 3.20
CA ALA A 339 45.74 -23.97 2.13
C ALA A 339 46.92 -23.01 1.91
N GLU A 340 46.72 -21.72 2.15
CA GLU A 340 47.73 -20.66 2.05
C GLU A 340 48.56 -20.49 3.34
N GLY A 341 48.26 -21.25 4.41
CA GLY A 341 48.95 -21.12 5.69
C GLY A 341 48.65 -19.82 6.45
N ARG A 342 47.50 -19.19 6.20
CA ARG A 342 47.05 -18.00 6.92
C ARG A 342 46.49 -18.35 8.30
N ASP A 343 46.56 -17.39 9.22
CA ASP A 343 46.04 -17.55 10.58
C ASP A 343 44.50 -17.76 10.59
N PRO A 344 43.98 -18.58 11.52
CA PRO A 344 42.55 -18.78 11.69
C PRO A 344 41.81 -17.48 12.01
N TYR A 345 40.76 -17.18 11.25
CA TYR A 345 39.87 -16.03 11.51
C TYR A 345 38.48 -16.44 12.02
N LEU A 346 38.22 -17.75 12.12
CA LEU A 346 37.01 -18.30 12.74
C LEU A 346 37.35 -18.91 14.11
N PRO A 347 36.37 -19.03 15.02
CA PRO A 347 36.55 -19.77 16.27
C PRO A 347 37.15 -21.16 16.02
N GLN A 348 38.07 -21.59 16.88
CA GLN A 348 38.90 -22.77 16.67
C GLN A 348 38.08 -24.04 16.35
N GLU A 349 36.97 -24.24 17.07
CA GLU A 349 36.08 -25.40 16.87
C GLU A 349 35.38 -25.40 15.51
N LEU A 350 35.11 -24.22 14.95
CA LEU A 350 34.52 -24.07 13.64
C LEU A 350 35.59 -24.18 12.55
N TRP A 351 36.76 -23.57 12.76
CA TRP A 351 37.89 -23.63 11.84
C TRP A 351 38.32 -25.07 11.53
N LYS A 352 38.35 -25.93 12.55
CA LYS A 352 38.68 -27.37 12.41
C LYS A 352 37.75 -28.13 11.46
N LEU A 353 36.51 -27.67 11.26
CA LEU A 353 35.53 -28.37 10.42
C LEU A 353 35.80 -28.18 8.92
N PHE A 354 36.49 -27.10 8.54
CA PHE A 354 36.79 -26.85 7.13
C PHE A 354 37.94 -27.73 6.62
N PRO A 355 37.89 -28.21 5.38
CA PRO A 355 39.03 -28.89 4.77
C PRO A 355 40.30 -28.02 4.76
N ASP A 356 41.47 -28.65 4.75
CA ASP A 356 42.76 -27.93 4.73
C ASP A 356 43.24 -27.58 3.31
N THR A 357 42.65 -28.20 2.28
CA THR A 357 43.03 -28.01 0.88
C THR A 357 41.82 -27.94 -0.05
N LEU A 358 42.03 -27.32 -1.21
CA LEU A 358 41.11 -27.38 -2.35
C LEU A 358 41.45 -28.58 -3.23
N ASP A 359 40.46 -29.06 -3.98
CA ASP A 359 40.65 -30.07 -5.01
C ASP A 359 40.92 -29.46 -6.40
N ASN A 360 41.00 -30.32 -7.43
CA ASN A 360 41.33 -29.92 -8.81
C ASN A 360 40.28 -28.99 -9.46
N GLU A 361 39.08 -28.86 -8.88
CA GLU A 361 38.02 -27.96 -9.35
C GLU A 361 37.95 -26.68 -8.50
N ASN A 362 38.97 -26.39 -7.68
CA ASN A 362 39.04 -25.25 -6.77
C ASN A 362 37.92 -25.19 -5.71
N LYS A 363 37.30 -26.33 -5.36
CA LYS A 363 36.37 -26.44 -4.22
C LYS A 363 37.03 -27.17 -3.05
N PRO A 364 36.53 -27.02 -1.81
CA PRO A 364 37.09 -27.71 -0.66
C PRO A 364 37.08 -29.23 -0.82
N MET A 365 38.17 -29.89 -0.41
CA MET A 365 38.29 -31.33 -0.51
C MET A 365 37.09 -32.03 0.16
N ARG A 366 36.54 -33.06 -0.50
CA ARG A 366 35.34 -33.83 -0.08
C ARG A 366 34.00 -33.10 -0.20
N TRP A 367 33.97 -31.81 -0.51
CA TRP A 367 32.69 -31.14 -0.79
C TRP A 367 32.18 -31.55 -2.17
N ARG A 368 30.86 -31.62 -2.32
CA ARG A 368 30.23 -32.12 -3.55
C ARG A 368 29.45 -31.01 -4.22
N VAL A 369 29.51 -30.97 -5.55
CA VAL A 369 28.59 -30.19 -6.36
C VAL A 369 27.31 -31.00 -6.51
N VAL A 370 26.19 -30.44 -6.06
CA VAL A 370 24.88 -31.08 -6.11
C VAL A 370 23.83 -30.09 -6.60
N SER A 371 22.67 -30.59 -7.02
CA SER A 371 21.54 -29.72 -7.33
C SER A 371 20.75 -29.34 -6.07
N LEU A 372 20.05 -28.20 -6.09
CA LEU A 372 19.14 -27.81 -5.01
C LEU A 372 18.09 -28.88 -4.69
N THR A 373 17.73 -29.77 -5.63
CA THR A 373 16.77 -30.87 -5.35
C THR A 373 17.28 -31.93 -4.36
N GLU A 374 18.60 -32.03 -4.16
CA GLU A 374 19.20 -32.86 -3.12
C GLU A 374 18.98 -32.28 -1.72
N LEU A 375 18.91 -30.94 -1.60
CA LEU A 375 18.70 -30.26 -0.32
C LEU A 375 17.23 -29.90 -0.05
N ALA A 376 16.44 -29.71 -1.11
CA ALA A 376 15.06 -29.23 -1.02
C ALA A 376 14.13 -29.99 -1.98
N LYS A 377 12.86 -30.15 -1.58
CA LYS A 377 11.80 -30.59 -2.49
C LYS A 377 11.28 -29.38 -3.26
N VAL A 378 11.06 -29.53 -4.56
CA VAL A 378 10.44 -28.48 -5.40
C VAL A 378 8.94 -28.73 -5.47
N ASN A 379 8.15 -27.70 -5.14
CA ASN A 379 6.69 -27.72 -5.18
C ASN A 379 6.06 -28.95 -4.49
N PRO A 380 6.42 -29.23 -3.21
CA PRO A 380 6.05 -30.50 -2.55
C PRO A 380 4.55 -30.68 -2.34
N GLU A 381 3.79 -29.58 -2.23
CA GLU A 381 2.39 -29.60 -1.88
C GLU A 381 1.59 -28.58 -2.69
N SER A 382 0.36 -28.93 -3.03
CA SER A 382 -0.57 -28.02 -3.71
C SER A 382 -2.01 -28.32 -3.34
N TRP A 383 -2.84 -27.29 -3.34
CA TRP A 383 -4.29 -27.40 -3.26
C TRP A 383 -4.86 -27.99 -4.54
N SER A 384 -5.91 -28.77 -4.34
CA SER A 384 -6.74 -29.41 -5.34
C SER A 384 -8.17 -29.35 -4.83
N LYS A 385 -9.14 -29.66 -5.70
CA LYS A 385 -10.55 -29.75 -5.29
C LYS A 385 -10.81 -30.72 -4.12
N LYS A 386 -9.88 -31.63 -3.81
CA LYS A 386 -10.03 -32.66 -2.77
C LYS A 386 -9.50 -32.24 -1.39
N ASN A 387 -8.57 -31.29 -1.34
CA ASN A 387 -7.86 -30.92 -0.10
C ASN A 387 -7.82 -29.42 0.15
N ALA A 388 -8.47 -28.61 -0.70
CA ALA A 388 -8.50 -27.18 -0.53
C ALA A 388 -9.23 -26.77 0.76
N PRO A 389 -8.73 -25.75 1.46
CA PRO A 389 -9.44 -25.15 2.60
C PRO A 389 -10.65 -24.34 2.11
N HIS A 390 -11.50 -23.90 3.04
CA HIS A 390 -12.62 -23.00 2.74
C HIS A 390 -12.13 -21.63 2.26
N GLU A 391 -11.07 -21.12 2.89
CA GLU A 391 -10.42 -19.85 2.55
C GLU A 391 -8.92 -20.03 2.35
N VAL A 392 -8.33 -19.18 1.50
CA VAL A 392 -6.88 -19.12 1.27
C VAL A 392 -6.38 -17.69 1.46
N GLU A 393 -5.21 -17.56 2.10
CA GLU A 393 -4.43 -16.34 2.12
C GLU A 393 -3.40 -16.39 0.99
N TYR A 394 -3.72 -15.72 -0.12
CA TYR A 394 -3.00 -15.81 -1.38
C TYR A 394 -1.83 -14.82 -1.47
N VAL A 395 -0.68 -15.34 -1.90
CA VAL A 395 0.54 -14.60 -2.24
C VAL A 395 0.77 -14.72 -3.74
N ASP A 396 0.69 -13.59 -4.46
CA ASP A 396 1.01 -13.51 -5.88
C ASP A 396 2.45 -13.04 -6.13
N LEU A 397 2.88 -13.10 -7.40
CA LEU A 397 4.24 -12.69 -7.80
C LEU A 397 4.47 -11.19 -7.68
N ALA A 398 3.42 -10.37 -7.83
CA ALA A 398 3.54 -8.92 -7.79
C ALA A 398 3.74 -8.42 -6.35
N SER A 399 3.16 -9.14 -5.38
CA SER A 399 3.21 -8.89 -3.95
C SER A 399 4.45 -9.48 -3.28
N THR A 400 5.39 -10.02 -4.07
CA THR A 400 6.66 -10.55 -3.57
C THR A 400 7.80 -9.84 -4.25
N LYS A 401 8.67 -9.18 -3.48
CA LYS A 401 9.82 -8.42 -3.98
C LYS A 401 11.02 -8.51 -3.06
N TRP A 402 12.16 -8.84 -3.64
CA TRP A 402 13.49 -8.73 -3.04
C TRP A 402 13.55 -9.26 -1.61
N GLY A 403 13.00 -10.46 -1.39
CA GLY A 403 13.00 -11.10 -0.08
C GLY A 403 11.82 -10.76 0.84
N ALA A 404 10.84 -9.97 0.38
CA ALA A 404 9.66 -9.60 1.16
C ALA A 404 8.36 -10.05 0.49
N ILE A 405 7.40 -10.49 1.31
CA ILE A 405 5.99 -10.60 0.94
C ILE A 405 5.33 -9.30 1.40
N GLU A 406 5.04 -8.41 0.45
CA GLU A 406 4.54 -7.05 0.71
C GLU A 406 3.04 -7.03 1.03
N ALA A 407 2.28 -7.95 0.44
CA ALA A 407 0.85 -8.05 0.63
C ALA A 407 0.35 -9.49 0.47
N THR A 408 -0.77 -9.78 1.12
CA THR A 408 -1.55 -11.00 0.96
C THR A 408 -3.00 -10.64 0.70
N GLN A 409 -3.73 -11.52 0.02
CA GLN A 409 -5.15 -11.33 -0.27
C GLN A 409 -5.93 -12.55 0.18
N ARG A 410 -7.03 -12.34 0.90
CA ARG A 410 -7.90 -13.44 1.34
C ARG A 410 -8.98 -13.69 0.32
N PHE A 411 -9.19 -14.96 -0.02
CA PHE A 411 -10.24 -15.41 -0.92
C PHE A 411 -10.96 -16.61 -0.32
N LEU A 412 -12.27 -16.71 -0.58
CA LEU A 412 -12.94 -17.99 -0.57
C LEU A 412 -12.31 -18.86 -1.67
N TRP A 413 -12.09 -20.15 -1.40
CA TRP A 413 -11.40 -21.03 -2.36
C TRP A 413 -12.02 -21.03 -3.76
N GLU A 414 -13.36 -21.01 -3.84
CA GLU A 414 -14.09 -21.01 -5.12
C GLU A 414 -13.90 -19.72 -5.93
N GLU A 415 -13.55 -18.61 -5.26
CA GLU A 415 -13.28 -17.29 -5.87
C GLU A 415 -11.79 -17.03 -6.07
N ALA A 416 -10.94 -17.89 -5.49
CA ALA A 416 -9.51 -17.71 -5.54
C ALA A 416 -8.98 -17.82 -6.98
N PRO A 417 -7.96 -17.02 -7.37
CA PRO A 417 -7.35 -17.14 -8.68
C PRO A 417 -6.93 -18.59 -8.96
N SER A 418 -7.08 -19.06 -10.20
CA SER A 418 -6.74 -20.45 -10.58
C SER A 418 -5.26 -20.83 -10.35
N ARG A 419 -4.41 -19.82 -10.11
CA ARG A 419 -2.98 -19.96 -9.76
C ARG A 419 -2.73 -20.09 -8.26
N ALA A 420 -3.70 -19.79 -7.39
CA ALA A 420 -3.59 -19.90 -5.93
C ALA A 420 -3.58 -21.36 -5.47
N LYS A 421 -2.47 -22.07 -5.69
CA LYS A 421 -2.41 -23.52 -5.48
C LYS A 421 -1.25 -23.99 -4.61
N ARG A 422 -0.14 -23.27 -4.49
CA ARG A 422 1.03 -23.78 -3.78
C ARG A 422 0.84 -23.66 -2.27
N ILE A 423 0.96 -24.75 -1.52
CA ILE A 423 0.89 -24.69 -0.06
C ILE A 423 2.25 -24.26 0.47
N LEU A 424 2.32 -23.08 1.11
CA LEU A 424 3.55 -22.55 1.66
C LEU A 424 3.65 -22.88 3.15
N ARG A 425 4.84 -23.30 3.58
CA ARG A 425 5.14 -23.60 4.99
C ARG A 425 6.28 -22.73 5.49
N PRO A 426 6.35 -22.46 6.81
CA PRO A 426 7.51 -21.82 7.42
C PRO A 426 8.79 -22.57 7.06
N GLY A 427 9.82 -21.85 6.63
CA GLY A 427 11.09 -22.41 6.16
C GLY A 427 11.17 -22.62 4.64
N ASP A 428 10.06 -22.49 3.90
CA ASP A 428 10.09 -22.54 2.44
C ASP A 428 10.77 -21.30 1.86
N THR A 429 11.46 -21.48 0.73
CA THR A 429 11.91 -20.37 -0.12
C THR A 429 11.09 -20.38 -1.40
N ILE A 430 10.45 -19.25 -1.72
CA ILE A 430 9.71 -19.08 -2.98
C ILE A 430 10.54 -18.29 -3.98
N VAL A 431 10.58 -18.74 -5.23
CA VAL A 431 11.29 -18.08 -6.33
C VAL A 431 10.36 -17.93 -7.53
N GLY A 432 10.21 -16.70 -8.01
CA GLY A 432 9.35 -16.33 -9.12
C GLY A 432 9.86 -16.90 -10.44
N LEU A 433 8.98 -17.57 -11.16
CA LEU A 433 9.28 -18.23 -12.43
C LEU A 433 9.15 -17.31 -13.63
N VAL A 434 8.42 -16.20 -13.48
CA VAL A 434 8.17 -15.23 -14.56
C VAL A 434 9.04 -14.00 -14.33
N ARG A 435 9.85 -13.65 -15.34
CA ARG A 435 10.83 -12.56 -15.29
C ARG A 435 11.68 -12.61 -14.01
N PRO A 436 12.51 -13.65 -13.78
CA PRO A 436 13.25 -13.83 -12.52
C PRO A 436 14.05 -12.59 -12.08
N ALA A 437 14.60 -11.82 -13.02
CA ALA A 437 15.30 -10.55 -12.76
C ALA A 437 14.45 -9.48 -12.05
N ASN A 438 13.13 -9.65 -12.00
CA ASN A 438 12.24 -8.78 -11.23
C ASN A 438 12.35 -9.02 -9.72
N GLY A 439 13.08 -10.04 -9.26
CA GLY A 439 13.33 -10.27 -7.83
C GLY A 439 12.10 -10.76 -7.07
N SER A 440 11.16 -11.45 -7.73
CA SER A 440 9.98 -12.00 -7.06
C SER A 440 10.31 -13.28 -6.28
N TYR A 441 11.08 -13.15 -5.20
CA TYR A 441 11.44 -14.24 -4.29
C TYR A 441 11.28 -13.81 -2.83
N SER A 442 11.05 -14.75 -1.93
CA SER A 442 11.01 -14.50 -0.48
C SER A 442 11.25 -15.77 0.33
N PHE A 443 11.67 -15.56 1.57
CA PHE A 443 11.55 -16.57 2.62
C PHE A 443 10.11 -16.60 3.16
N VAL A 444 9.60 -17.78 3.48
CA VAL A 444 8.28 -17.94 4.09
C VAL A 444 8.46 -18.14 5.59
N SER A 445 8.08 -17.15 6.38
CA SER A 445 8.14 -17.22 7.85
C SER A 445 6.83 -17.65 8.51
N SER A 446 5.71 -17.50 7.81
CA SER A 446 4.35 -17.66 8.35
C SER A 446 3.66 -18.90 7.77
N ALA A 447 2.85 -19.56 8.58
CA ALA A 447 2.01 -20.68 8.13
C ALA A 447 0.69 -20.16 7.53
N GLY A 448 -0.03 -21.03 6.81
CA GLY A 448 -1.35 -20.72 6.26
C GLY A 448 -1.36 -20.00 4.91
N LEU A 449 -0.18 -19.68 4.36
CA LEU A 449 -0.07 -18.97 3.09
C LEU A 449 -0.22 -19.92 1.89
N THR A 450 -0.88 -19.40 0.86
CA THR A 450 -1.06 -20.05 -0.44
C THR A 450 -0.33 -19.26 -1.52
N GLY A 451 0.69 -19.84 -2.13
CA GLY A 451 1.46 -19.21 -3.20
C GLY A 451 0.88 -19.44 -4.59
N SER A 452 1.20 -18.52 -5.50
CA SER A 452 0.95 -18.69 -6.94
C SER A 452 1.68 -19.88 -7.53
N THR A 453 1.08 -20.54 -8.53
CA THR A 453 1.78 -21.53 -9.38
C THR A 453 2.92 -20.91 -10.19
N GLY A 454 2.99 -19.58 -10.28
CA GLY A 454 4.14 -18.86 -10.83
C GLY A 454 5.38 -18.86 -9.94
N PHE A 455 5.34 -19.51 -8.77
CA PHE A 455 6.51 -19.74 -7.92
C PHE A 455 7.02 -21.19 -8.05
N ALA A 456 8.34 -21.35 -7.98
CA ALA A 456 8.95 -22.55 -7.44
C ALA A 456 9.02 -22.43 -5.91
N VAL A 457 8.40 -23.37 -5.20
CA VAL A 457 8.52 -23.50 -3.74
C VAL A 457 9.62 -24.50 -3.43
N LEU A 458 10.70 -24.05 -2.82
CA LEU A 458 11.80 -24.88 -2.36
C LEU A 458 11.61 -25.15 -0.87
N ARG A 459 11.25 -26.39 -0.54
CA ARG A 459 11.13 -26.84 0.86
C ARG A 459 12.37 -27.60 1.28
N PRO A 460 13.18 -27.09 2.22
CA PRO A 460 14.34 -27.82 2.74
C PRO A 460 13.93 -29.20 3.25
N ARG A 461 14.70 -30.23 2.88
CA ARG A 461 14.51 -31.61 3.36
C ARG A 461 14.84 -31.75 4.84
N HIS A 462 15.69 -30.87 5.35
CA HIS A 462 16.08 -30.78 6.75
C HIS A 462 16.28 -29.31 7.11
N SER A 463 15.93 -28.91 8.34
CA SER A 463 16.03 -27.53 8.84
C SER A 463 17.44 -26.92 8.72
N ARG A 464 18.50 -27.72 8.94
CA ARG A 464 19.89 -27.32 8.73
C ARG A 464 20.18 -26.74 7.33
N TYR A 465 19.46 -27.17 6.30
CA TYR A 465 19.66 -26.66 4.94
C TYR A 465 18.86 -25.40 4.64
N THR A 466 17.99 -24.93 5.55
CA THR A 466 17.12 -23.78 5.29
C THR A 466 17.89 -22.53 4.88
N PRO A 467 18.94 -22.06 5.61
CA PRO A 467 19.68 -20.88 5.18
C PRO A 467 20.46 -21.10 3.89
N LEU A 468 21.00 -22.31 3.70
CA LEU A 468 21.77 -22.64 2.50
C LEU A 468 20.90 -22.64 1.25
N VAL A 469 19.69 -23.21 1.32
CA VAL A 469 18.69 -23.20 0.25
C VAL A 469 18.25 -21.78 -0.05
N LEU A 470 17.92 -20.98 0.98
CA LEU A 470 17.49 -19.60 0.82
C LEU A 470 18.55 -18.75 0.09
N LEU A 471 19.78 -18.74 0.61
CA LEU A 471 20.85 -17.88 0.10
C LEU A 471 21.36 -18.33 -1.25
N SER A 472 21.39 -19.64 -1.53
CA SER A 472 21.75 -20.14 -2.86
C SER A 472 20.69 -19.86 -3.90
N ALA A 473 19.40 -20.05 -3.57
CA ALA A 473 18.31 -19.81 -4.51
C ALA A 473 18.15 -18.33 -4.85
N THR A 474 18.48 -17.44 -3.91
CA THR A 474 18.33 -15.98 -4.01
C THR A 474 19.65 -15.23 -4.17
N ALA A 475 20.74 -15.95 -4.50
CA ALA A 475 22.02 -15.33 -4.85
C ALA A 475 21.86 -14.48 -6.12
N PRO A 476 22.41 -13.25 -6.19
CA PRO A 476 22.31 -12.38 -7.37
C PRO A 476 22.70 -13.10 -8.67
N GLU A 477 23.80 -13.85 -8.65
CA GLU A 477 24.33 -14.60 -9.78
C GLU A 477 23.36 -15.71 -10.22
N ASN A 478 22.66 -16.34 -9.26
CA ASN A 478 21.65 -17.34 -9.59
C ASN A 478 20.38 -16.70 -10.17
N ILE A 479 19.94 -15.54 -9.65
CA ILE A 479 18.80 -14.81 -10.20
C ILE A 479 19.10 -14.35 -11.63
N GLU A 480 20.30 -13.86 -11.89
CA GLU A 480 20.77 -13.49 -13.23
C GLU A 480 20.80 -14.71 -14.16
N ARG A 481 21.37 -15.83 -13.70
CA ARG A 481 21.37 -17.10 -14.45
C ARG A 481 19.95 -17.55 -14.80
N LEU A 482 19.01 -17.49 -13.86
CA LEU A 482 17.60 -17.82 -14.10
C LEU A 482 16.95 -16.84 -15.09
N ALA A 483 17.32 -15.56 -15.07
CA ALA A 483 16.83 -14.58 -16.01
C ALA A 483 17.35 -14.84 -17.45
N ILE A 484 18.61 -15.27 -17.60
CA ILE A 484 19.19 -15.64 -18.89
C ILE A 484 18.55 -16.91 -19.46
N LEU A 485 18.27 -17.90 -18.60
CA LEU A 485 17.63 -19.15 -18.99
C LEU A 485 16.12 -19.03 -19.23
N ALA A 486 15.52 -17.89 -18.91
CA ALA A 486 14.10 -17.67 -19.07
C ALA A 486 13.78 -17.50 -20.56
N ASP A 487 12.88 -18.36 -21.07
CA ASP A 487 12.51 -18.40 -22.49
C ASP A 487 11.23 -17.59 -22.74
N GLY A 488 11.14 -16.94 -23.90
CA GLY A 488 9.99 -16.13 -24.34
C GLY A 488 10.29 -14.62 -24.42
N ALA A 489 10.07 -14.02 -25.60
CA ALA A 489 10.39 -12.62 -25.87
C ALA A 489 9.59 -11.60 -25.02
N ALA A 490 8.28 -11.82 -24.82
CA ALA A 490 7.41 -10.88 -24.10
C ALA A 490 7.23 -11.22 -22.59
N TYR A 491 7.30 -12.52 -22.25
CA TYR A 491 7.12 -13.03 -20.90
C TYR A 491 8.13 -14.15 -20.63
N PRO A 492 9.39 -13.79 -20.37
CA PRO A 492 10.43 -14.78 -20.14
C PRO A 492 10.11 -15.56 -18.87
N ALA A 493 10.07 -16.89 -18.97
CA ALA A 493 9.76 -17.75 -17.84
C ALA A 493 10.70 -18.95 -17.76
N VAL A 494 10.98 -19.40 -16.54
CA VAL A 494 11.71 -20.65 -16.26
C VAL A 494 10.76 -21.71 -15.70
N ARG A 495 11.06 -22.98 -15.96
CA ARG A 495 10.33 -24.08 -15.32
C ARG A 495 10.82 -24.29 -13.88
N PRO A 496 9.99 -24.77 -12.95
CA PRO A 496 10.42 -25.05 -11.57
C PRO A 496 11.63 -25.99 -11.48
N GLU A 497 11.75 -26.93 -12.42
CA GLU A 497 12.85 -27.88 -12.48
C GLU A 497 14.19 -27.19 -12.73
N VAL A 498 14.20 -26.06 -13.46
CA VAL A 498 15.41 -25.24 -13.70
C VAL A 498 15.87 -24.56 -12.41
N VAL A 499 14.93 -24.12 -11.57
CA VAL A 499 15.24 -23.58 -10.23
C VAL A 499 15.82 -24.69 -9.35
N GLY A 500 15.20 -25.88 -9.34
CA GLY A 500 15.71 -27.04 -8.60
C GLY A 500 17.07 -27.56 -9.10
N ALA A 501 17.36 -27.42 -10.39
CA ALA A 501 18.60 -27.88 -11.00
C ALA A 501 19.80 -26.94 -10.75
N THR A 502 19.61 -25.83 -10.04
CA THR A 502 20.70 -24.93 -9.62
C THR A 502 21.79 -25.73 -8.92
N GLN A 503 23.01 -25.68 -9.47
CA GLN A 503 24.18 -26.36 -8.91
C GLN A 503 24.76 -25.54 -7.76
N ILE A 504 25.06 -26.20 -6.65
CA ILE A 504 25.63 -25.62 -5.45
C ILE A 504 26.71 -26.53 -4.89
N VAL A 505 27.73 -25.95 -4.26
CA VAL A 505 28.72 -26.71 -3.52
C VAL A 505 28.21 -26.92 -2.10
N VAL A 506 28.05 -28.18 -1.71
CA VAL A 506 27.51 -28.57 -0.40
C VAL A 506 28.63 -29.13 0.46
N PRO A 507 28.76 -28.61 1.70
CA PRO A 507 29.75 -29.10 2.63
C PRO A 507 29.32 -30.43 3.25
N ASP A 508 30.08 -30.93 4.22
CA ASP A 508 29.58 -31.96 5.12
C ASP A 508 28.47 -31.44 6.05
N ASP A 509 27.79 -32.39 6.71
CA ASP A 509 26.68 -32.07 7.62
C ASP A 509 27.12 -31.23 8.83
N ALA A 510 28.39 -31.34 9.25
CA ALA A 510 28.90 -30.61 10.40
C ALA A 510 29.01 -29.10 10.09
N VAL A 511 29.63 -28.74 8.98
CA VAL A 511 29.72 -27.35 8.52
C VAL A 511 28.34 -26.81 8.16
N ALA A 512 27.49 -27.59 7.48
CA ALA A 512 26.11 -27.18 7.17
C ALA A 512 25.30 -26.85 8.44
N THR A 513 25.47 -27.66 9.49
CA THR A 513 24.80 -27.44 10.78
C THR A 513 25.29 -26.17 11.46
N ARG A 514 26.61 -25.96 11.52
CA ARG A 514 27.18 -24.72 12.10
C ARG A 514 26.79 -23.47 11.34
N PHE A 515 26.74 -23.55 10.02
CA PHE A 515 26.24 -22.46 9.19
C PHE A 515 24.77 -22.14 9.53
N SER A 516 23.95 -23.18 9.66
CA SER A 516 22.54 -23.02 10.01
C SER A 516 22.35 -22.37 11.37
N GLU A 517 23.11 -22.78 12.38
CA GLU A 517 23.08 -22.21 13.73
C GLU A 517 23.46 -20.72 13.75
N LEU A 518 24.40 -20.31 12.89
CA LEU A 518 24.86 -18.94 12.77
C LEU A 518 23.85 -18.04 12.03
N VAL A 519 23.27 -18.53 10.94
CA VAL A 519 22.48 -17.71 10.01
C VAL A 519 20.97 -17.77 10.28
N SER A 520 20.44 -18.86 10.82
CA SER A 520 19.00 -18.95 11.12
C SER A 520 18.50 -17.86 12.08
N PRO A 521 19.22 -17.50 13.16
CA PRO A 521 18.82 -16.38 14.02
C PRO A 521 18.75 -15.04 13.27
N ILE A 522 19.68 -14.80 12.33
CA ILE A 522 19.71 -13.60 11.49
C ILE A 522 18.44 -13.53 10.64
N ILE A 523 18.11 -14.62 9.93
CA ILE A 523 16.88 -14.70 9.11
C ILE A 523 15.63 -14.51 9.98
N ASN A 524 15.56 -15.18 11.13
CA ASN A 524 14.41 -15.06 12.04
C ASN A 524 14.22 -13.63 12.55
N GLN A 525 15.31 -12.92 12.87
CA GLN A 525 15.26 -11.52 13.28
C GLN A 525 14.78 -10.62 12.14
N MET A 526 15.24 -10.85 10.90
CA MET A 526 14.77 -10.11 9.73
C MET A 526 13.24 -10.23 9.56
N GLU A 527 12.71 -11.45 9.67
CA GLU A 527 11.28 -11.72 9.55
C GLU A 527 10.46 -11.21 10.74
N SER A 528 11.05 -11.17 11.95
CA SER A 528 10.43 -10.51 13.11
C SER A 528 10.31 -9.00 12.90
N ASN A 529 11.37 -8.36 12.42
CA ASN A 529 11.38 -6.93 12.13
C ASN A 529 10.37 -6.56 11.02
N LYS A 530 10.25 -7.38 9.96
CA LYS A 530 9.23 -7.19 8.91
C LYS A 530 7.81 -7.22 9.47
N ARG A 531 7.50 -8.20 10.33
CA ARG A 531 6.18 -8.29 11.00
C ARG A 531 5.92 -7.10 11.93
N ASN A 532 6.91 -6.71 12.72
CA ASN A 532 6.80 -5.53 13.58
C ASN A 532 6.54 -4.27 12.76
N ASN A 533 7.24 -4.10 11.64
CA ASN A 533 7.03 -2.96 10.73
C ASN A 533 5.61 -2.89 10.19
N HIS A 534 5.01 -4.04 9.85
CA HIS A 534 3.62 -4.09 9.42
C HIS A 534 2.66 -3.64 10.52
N MET A 535 2.84 -4.13 11.76
CA MET A 535 2.01 -3.72 12.90
C MET A 535 2.17 -2.23 13.26
N LEU A 536 3.39 -1.71 13.19
CA LEU A 536 3.68 -0.30 13.42
C LEU A 536 3.03 0.58 12.34
N ALA A 537 3.10 0.17 11.08
CA ALA A 537 2.45 0.89 9.97
C ALA A 537 0.93 0.91 10.13
N GLN A 538 0.30 -0.23 10.46
CA GLN A 538 -1.13 -0.30 10.76
C GLN A 538 -1.53 0.61 11.93
N SER A 539 -0.71 0.63 12.99
CA SER A 539 -0.95 1.49 14.15
C SER A 539 -0.87 2.97 13.77
N ARG A 540 0.15 3.36 13.00
CA ARG A 540 0.30 4.72 12.47
C ARG A 540 -0.90 5.12 11.60
N ASP A 541 -1.30 4.24 10.67
CA ASP A 541 -2.37 4.52 9.72
C ASP A 541 -3.75 4.60 10.41
N LEU A 542 -3.92 3.96 11.57
CA LEU A 542 -5.09 4.11 12.45
C LEU A 542 -5.05 5.41 13.27
N LEU A 543 -3.89 5.78 13.81
CA LEU A 543 -3.72 6.96 14.67
C LEU A 543 -3.77 8.26 13.89
N LEU A 544 -3.16 8.30 12.69
CA LEU A 544 -3.05 9.49 11.86
C LEU A 544 -4.39 10.21 11.65
N PRO A 545 -5.45 9.57 11.11
CA PRO A 545 -6.73 10.25 10.92
C PRO A 545 -7.38 10.69 12.23
N ARG A 546 -7.23 9.92 13.33
CA ARG A 546 -7.84 10.25 14.63
C ARG A 546 -7.18 11.43 15.32
N LEU A 547 -5.86 11.57 15.19
CA LEU A 547 -5.12 12.72 15.71
C LEU A 547 -5.46 13.99 14.92
N PHE A 548 -5.58 13.88 13.59
CA PHE A 548 -5.90 15.03 12.72
C PHE A 548 -7.39 15.40 12.70
N SER A 549 -8.31 14.49 13.05
CA SER A 549 -9.74 14.80 13.22
C SER A 549 -10.09 15.32 14.61
N GLY A 550 -9.23 15.12 15.61
CA GLY A 550 -9.47 15.44 17.02
C GLY A 550 -10.23 14.37 17.80
N GLU A 551 -10.51 13.21 17.18
CA GLU A 551 -11.06 12.03 17.87
C GLU A 551 -10.11 11.51 18.96
N LEU A 552 -8.81 11.68 18.76
CA LEU A 552 -7.77 11.39 19.74
C LEU A 552 -7.00 12.68 20.05
N ARG A 553 -6.97 13.07 21.33
CA ARG A 553 -6.16 14.20 21.79
C ARG A 553 -4.89 13.71 22.48
N VAL A 554 -3.81 14.48 22.33
CA VAL A 554 -2.54 14.19 22.99
C VAL A 554 -2.56 14.77 24.41
N PRO A 555 -2.38 13.95 25.47
CA PRO A 555 -2.35 14.45 26.85
C PRO A 555 -1.24 15.49 27.05
N GLY A 556 -1.55 16.62 27.68
CA GLY A 556 -0.58 17.68 27.96
C GLY A 556 -0.36 18.70 26.82
N ALA A 557 -1.07 18.57 25.70
CA ALA A 557 -1.11 19.56 24.62
C ALA A 557 -2.28 20.56 24.75
N GLU A 558 -2.84 20.71 25.95
CA GLU A 558 -3.92 21.67 26.20
C GLU A 558 -3.40 23.10 26.05
N CYS A 559 -3.99 23.84 25.11
CA CYS A 559 -3.87 25.28 25.09
C CYS A 559 -4.49 25.80 26.39
N PRO A 560 -3.79 26.64 27.20
CA PRO A 560 -4.46 27.30 28.32
C PRO A 560 -5.67 28.03 27.76
N ALA A 561 -6.86 27.64 28.22
CA ALA A 561 -8.10 28.21 27.76
C ALA A 561 -7.99 29.73 27.85
N ALA A 562 -8.23 30.43 26.74
CA ALA A 562 -8.43 31.86 26.77
C ALA A 562 -9.59 32.12 27.73
N GLU A 563 -9.29 32.64 28.92
CA GLU A 563 -10.29 33.14 29.85
C GLU A 563 -11.10 34.19 29.10
N ALA A 564 -12.38 33.89 28.88
CA ALA A 564 -13.33 34.85 28.35
C ALA A 564 -13.55 35.93 29.41
N THR A 565 -13.00 37.12 29.17
CA THR A 565 -13.42 38.38 29.82
C THR A 565 -14.31 39.18 28.90
#